data_AF-A0A9J7AKM4-F1
#
_entry.id   AF-A0A9J7AKM4-F1
#
_cell.length_a   1.000
_cell.length_b   1.000
_cell.length_c   1.000
_cell.angle_alpha   90.00
_cell.angle_beta   90.00
_cell.angle_gamma   90.00
#
_symmetry.space_group_name_H-M   'P 1'
#
loop_
_entity.id
_entity.type
_entity.pdbx_description
1 polymer ?
#
loop_
_entity_poly.entity_id
_entity_poly.type
_entity_poly.pdbx_seq_one_letter_code
_entity_poly.pdbx_strand_id
1 'polypeptide(L)'
;MLCRQVAADVTVTYDYGGLPDIHWQTYEADPLFTEPSLPGGVYRQAVATTPDTMRRFGPGTDTYVAYLINRLQMPLLARHPNNQQLLPMLCRFWFIDKPNNDFYCQIDAEAEWSDGVSVTTKDIAFSIEFLTNPTTQAETQKNALHAGLNQLVIFSEKAFSFQFTPPFSAEKLEQAFEFRPAASHFYSSKAGWPEAFDLTPEPTTSAYHIETLITRNQINLRKTENWWANERAFFANRFNVDRIIYQKLKSADILLKRFQAGEYDSIPLQKTNNWNSPAISNLANHYQIARLEFQSDKTTSRYAIWQWLKLPDELGTTSTEDVLNPYEPTYGGAFWIDQQKRIDILARPQSSDNKAALITNINEAELP
;
A
#
# COMPACT_ATOMS: atom_id res chain seq x y z
N MET A 1 -35.79 -26.78 -20.83
CA MET A 1 -35.63 -25.63 -19.92
C MET A 1 -34.28 -25.78 -19.24
N LEU A 2 -33.24 -25.15 -19.80
CA LEU A 2 -31.89 -25.18 -19.22
C LEU A 2 -31.77 -23.95 -18.34
N CYS A 3 -31.87 -24.15 -17.03
CA CYS A 3 -31.66 -23.12 -16.03
C CYS A 3 -30.15 -22.86 -15.96
N ARG A 4 -29.69 -21.73 -16.53
CA ARG A 4 -28.39 -21.15 -16.19
C ARG A 4 -28.67 -20.04 -15.19
N GLN A 5 -28.39 -20.31 -13.93
CA GLN A 5 -28.39 -19.30 -12.88
C GLN A 5 -27.20 -18.38 -13.15
N VAL A 6 -27.46 -17.22 -13.76
CA VAL A 6 -26.47 -16.14 -13.83
C VAL A 6 -26.47 -15.48 -12.46
N ALA A 7 -25.30 -15.39 -11.84
CA ALA A 7 -25.09 -14.75 -10.54
C ALA A 7 -25.74 -13.35 -10.52
N ALA A 8 -26.31 -12.95 -9.38
CA ALA A 8 -26.95 -11.65 -9.21
C ALA A 8 -25.97 -10.53 -9.55
N ASP A 9 -26.22 -9.79 -10.63
CA ASP A 9 -25.41 -8.64 -11.01
C ASP A 9 -25.55 -7.54 -9.95
N VAL A 10 -24.43 -6.97 -9.49
CA VAL A 10 -24.44 -5.80 -8.61
C VAL A 10 -25.13 -4.66 -9.34
N THR A 11 -26.24 -4.16 -8.81
CA THR A 11 -27.01 -3.11 -9.49
C THR A 11 -26.43 -1.73 -9.18
N VAL A 12 -26.28 -0.87 -10.19
CA VAL A 12 -25.89 0.54 -10.01
C VAL A 12 -27.11 1.43 -10.25
N THR A 13 -27.45 2.27 -9.27
CA THR A 13 -28.58 3.20 -9.33
C THR A 13 -28.09 4.63 -9.12
N TYR A 14 -28.64 5.56 -9.91
CA TYR A 14 -28.34 6.99 -9.79
C TYR A 14 -29.57 7.68 -9.21
N ASP A 15 -29.44 8.16 -7.97
CA ASP A 15 -30.48 8.85 -7.20
C ASP A 15 -29.99 10.24 -6.80
N TYR A 16 -29.79 11.09 -7.80
CA TYR A 16 -29.23 12.42 -7.60
C TYR A 16 -30.11 13.28 -6.69
N GLY A 17 -29.57 13.68 -5.54
CA GLY A 17 -30.30 14.47 -4.54
C GLY A 17 -31.17 13.63 -3.59
N GLY A 18 -31.24 12.31 -3.75
CA GLY A 18 -31.92 11.38 -2.85
C GLY A 18 -31.10 10.96 -1.62
N LEU A 19 -29.99 11.67 -1.32
CA LEU A 19 -29.19 11.39 -0.13
C LEU A 19 -30.05 11.64 1.12
N PRO A 20 -30.26 10.64 1.99
CA PRO A 20 -31.00 10.84 3.22
C PRO A 20 -30.29 11.83 4.15
N ASP A 21 -31.05 12.45 5.04
CA ASP A 21 -30.47 13.27 6.13
C ASP A 21 -29.75 12.34 7.11
N ILE A 22 -28.42 12.29 7.03
CA ILE A 22 -27.57 11.39 7.81
C ILE A 22 -26.52 12.14 8.62
N HIS A 23 -26.27 11.64 9.83
CA HIS A 23 -25.20 12.15 10.68
C HIS A 23 -23.87 11.52 10.29
N TRP A 24 -23.13 12.23 9.46
CA TRP A 24 -21.80 11.84 9.00
C TRP A 24 -20.79 11.69 10.15
N GLN A 25 -19.98 10.64 10.06
CA GLN A 25 -18.83 10.40 10.91
C GLN A 25 -17.55 10.77 10.17
N THR A 26 -16.58 11.30 10.90
CA THR A 26 -15.20 11.46 10.45
C THR A 26 -14.28 11.35 11.65
N TYR A 27 -12.99 11.19 11.40
CA TYR A 27 -12.00 11.10 12.45
C TYR A 27 -10.70 11.73 11.98
N GLU A 28 -10.23 12.73 12.71
CA GLU A 28 -8.87 13.25 12.56
C GLU A 28 -7.96 12.39 13.44
N ALA A 29 -6.95 11.77 12.84
CA ALA A 29 -6.20 10.72 13.52
C ALA A 29 -5.36 11.22 14.70
N ASP A 30 -5.58 10.62 15.88
CA ASP A 30 -4.79 10.81 17.12
C ASP A 30 -4.87 9.55 18.03
N PRO A 31 -3.76 8.88 18.40
CA PRO A 31 -2.37 9.31 18.27
C PRO A 31 -1.70 8.90 16.96
N LEU A 32 -0.76 9.73 16.52
CA LEU A 32 0.20 9.37 15.48
C LEU A 32 1.13 8.27 16.00
N PHE A 33 1.60 7.41 15.09
CA PHE A 33 2.63 6.39 15.35
C PHE A 33 3.95 6.73 14.63
N THR A 34 4.11 7.99 14.21
CA THR A 34 5.22 8.47 13.39
C THR A 34 5.88 9.67 14.05
N GLU A 35 7.14 9.89 13.71
CA GLU A 35 7.99 10.95 14.29
C GLU A 35 8.47 11.92 13.21
N PRO A 36 8.79 13.18 13.55
CA PRO A 36 9.39 14.12 12.62
C PRO A 36 10.61 13.54 11.90
N SER A 37 10.56 13.56 10.57
CA SER A 37 11.50 12.87 9.69
C SER A 37 12.15 13.84 8.71
N LEU A 38 13.30 13.45 8.13
CA LEU A 38 13.94 14.24 7.07
C LEU A 38 13.41 13.78 5.70
N PRO A 39 12.68 14.63 4.97
CA PRO A 39 12.23 14.26 3.63
C PRO A 39 13.41 14.21 2.65
N GLY A 40 13.27 13.34 1.65
CA GLY A 40 14.12 13.26 0.49
C GLY A 40 14.91 11.97 0.35
N GLY A 41 15.63 11.89 -0.77
CA GLY A 41 16.53 10.78 -1.06
C GLY A 41 15.85 9.61 -1.77
N VAL A 42 16.59 8.51 -1.89
CA VAL A 42 16.17 7.34 -2.68
C VAL A 42 16.32 6.08 -1.85
N TYR A 43 15.23 5.35 -1.67
CA TYR A 43 15.21 4.03 -1.03
C TYR A 43 15.36 2.92 -2.08
N ARG A 44 16.35 2.04 -1.92
CA ARG A 44 16.66 0.91 -2.80
C ARG A 44 16.50 -0.41 -2.07
N GLN A 45 15.64 -1.26 -2.60
CA GLN A 45 15.39 -2.61 -2.08
C GLN A 45 15.52 -3.66 -3.19
N ALA A 46 16.05 -4.82 -2.84
CA ALA A 46 16.06 -5.98 -3.73
C ALA A 46 14.69 -6.67 -3.74
N VAL A 47 14.21 -7.05 -4.91
CA VAL A 47 13.01 -7.89 -5.10
C VAL A 47 13.39 -9.18 -5.81
N ALA A 48 12.74 -10.29 -5.44
CA ALA A 48 13.01 -11.60 -6.05
C ALA A 48 12.56 -11.65 -7.52
N THR A 49 11.44 -11.00 -7.83
CA THR A 49 10.83 -10.96 -9.14
C THR A 49 10.44 -9.52 -9.51
N THR A 50 10.32 -9.29 -10.81
CA THR A 50 9.71 -8.09 -11.40
C THR A 50 8.38 -8.50 -12.03
N PRO A 51 7.43 -7.58 -12.17
CA PRO A 51 6.14 -7.93 -12.73
C PRO A 51 6.29 -8.20 -14.23
N ASP A 52 5.56 -9.19 -14.73
CA ASP A 52 5.32 -9.32 -16.17
C ASP A 52 4.27 -8.29 -16.65
N THR A 53 3.48 -7.74 -15.71
CA THR A 53 2.43 -6.75 -15.96
C THR A 53 2.29 -5.73 -14.82
N MET A 54 2.04 -4.48 -15.14
CA MET A 54 1.74 -3.39 -14.19
C MET A 54 0.27 -3.32 -13.79
N ARG A 55 -0.56 -4.25 -14.26
CA ARG A 55 -1.98 -4.31 -13.93
C ARG A 55 -2.22 -4.79 -12.50
N ARG A 56 -3.26 -4.24 -11.88
CA ARG A 56 -3.84 -4.77 -10.62
C ARG A 56 -4.82 -5.92 -10.85
N PHE A 57 -5.40 -6.01 -12.04
CA PHE A 57 -6.51 -6.88 -12.35
C PHE A 57 -6.31 -7.69 -13.63
N GLY A 58 -7.07 -8.78 -13.73
CA GLY A 58 -7.11 -9.64 -14.90
C GLY A 58 -6.00 -10.70 -14.93
N PRO A 59 -5.69 -11.25 -16.11
CA PRO A 59 -4.78 -12.39 -16.21
C PRO A 59 -3.36 -12.03 -15.76
N GLY A 60 -2.72 -12.94 -15.01
CA GLY A 60 -1.32 -12.78 -14.59
C GLY A 60 -1.07 -11.85 -13.40
N THR A 61 -2.12 -11.41 -12.70
CA THR A 61 -2.00 -10.48 -11.55
C THR A 61 -2.06 -11.16 -10.18
N ASP A 62 -1.95 -12.49 -10.12
CA ASP A 62 -1.78 -13.24 -8.85
C ASP A 62 -0.29 -13.35 -8.48
N THR A 63 0.35 -12.20 -8.27
CA THR A 63 1.78 -12.12 -7.96
C THR A 63 2.05 -11.16 -6.81
N TYR A 64 3.16 -11.36 -6.11
CA TYR A 64 3.61 -10.45 -5.05
C TYR A 64 3.76 -9.00 -5.55
N VAL A 65 4.19 -8.81 -6.80
CA VAL A 65 4.32 -7.46 -7.35
C VAL A 65 2.96 -6.83 -7.64
N ALA A 66 1.99 -7.59 -8.16
CA ALA A 66 0.63 -7.07 -8.33
C ALA A 66 0.00 -6.66 -6.98
N TYR A 67 0.29 -7.41 -5.90
CA TYR A 67 -0.05 -7.00 -4.54
C TYR A 67 0.59 -5.65 -4.16
N LEU A 68 1.88 -5.47 -4.41
CA LEU A 68 2.58 -4.21 -4.18
C LEU A 68 1.99 -3.04 -4.97
N ILE A 69 1.62 -3.26 -6.25
CA ILE A 69 0.98 -2.25 -7.10
C ILE A 69 -0.42 -1.92 -6.56
N ASN A 70 -1.18 -2.91 -6.10
CA ASN A 70 -2.50 -2.68 -5.51
C ASN A 70 -2.45 -1.79 -4.26
N ARG A 71 -1.35 -1.86 -3.48
CA ARG A 71 -1.14 -0.99 -2.31
C ARG A 71 -0.81 0.48 -2.66
N LEU A 72 -0.60 0.80 -3.93
CA LEU A 72 -0.51 2.19 -4.40
C LEU A 72 -1.88 2.87 -4.57
N GLN A 73 -2.97 2.14 -4.31
CA GLN A 73 -4.31 2.69 -4.28
C GLN A 73 -4.81 2.81 -2.83
N MET A 74 -5.24 4.00 -2.47
CA MET A 74 -5.90 4.27 -1.20
C MET A 74 -7.24 3.52 -1.16
N PRO A 75 -7.57 2.84 -0.05
CA PRO A 75 -8.91 2.27 0.14
C PRO A 75 -9.96 3.35 0.41
N LEU A 76 -11.23 2.97 0.54
CA LEU A 76 -12.29 3.91 0.97
C LEU A 76 -12.08 4.34 2.43
N LEU A 77 -11.86 3.37 3.32
CA LEU A 77 -11.53 3.59 4.72
C LEU A 77 -10.40 2.65 5.13
N ALA A 78 -9.81 2.89 6.28
CA ALA A 78 -8.87 1.97 6.90
C ALA A 78 -9.07 1.89 8.40
N ARG A 79 -8.38 0.95 9.06
CA ARG A 79 -8.28 0.88 10.51
C ARG A 79 -6.96 1.46 10.98
N HIS A 80 -7.02 2.30 12.00
CA HIS A 80 -5.84 2.83 12.65
C HIS A 80 -5.02 1.68 13.22
N PRO A 81 -3.72 1.63 12.91
CA PRO A 81 -2.98 0.39 13.05
C PRO A 81 -2.66 0.00 14.51
N ASN A 82 -2.91 0.89 15.49
CA ASN A 82 -2.77 0.60 16.92
C ASN A 82 -4.12 0.39 17.64
N ASN A 83 -5.15 1.17 17.32
CA ASN A 83 -6.39 1.23 18.10
C ASN A 83 -7.64 0.80 17.30
N GLN A 84 -7.45 0.40 16.04
CA GLN A 84 -8.48 -0.11 15.14
C GLN A 84 -9.63 0.86 14.82
N GLN A 85 -9.55 2.13 15.22
CA GLN A 85 -10.53 3.15 14.86
C GLN A 85 -10.56 3.38 13.34
N LEU A 86 -11.73 3.68 12.79
CA LEU A 86 -11.85 3.95 11.37
C LEU A 86 -11.17 5.27 11.01
N LEU A 87 -10.36 5.23 9.97
CA LEU A 87 -9.63 6.36 9.43
C LEU A 87 -10.20 6.77 8.08
N PRO A 88 -10.38 8.07 7.83
CA PRO A 88 -10.69 8.55 6.50
C PRO A 88 -9.53 8.24 5.56
N MET A 89 -9.87 7.69 4.40
CA MET A 89 -8.97 7.48 3.27
C MET A 89 -9.56 8.20 2.06
N LEU A 90 -9.95 7.51 0.99
CA LEU A 90 -10.74 8.16 -0.08
C LEU A 90 -12.10 8.63 0.41
N CYS A 91 -12.68 7.95 1.41
CA CYS A 91 -13.90 8.33 2.07
C CYS A 91 -13.61 9.24 3.25
N ARG A 92 -13.92 10.54 3.14
CA ARG A 92 -13.66 11.52 4.20
C ARG A 92 -14.71 11.49 5.30
N PHE A 93 -15.96 11.28 4.88
CA PHE A 93 -17.09 11.13 5.79
C PHE A 93 -17.84 9.85 5.47
N TRP A 94 -18.29 9.14 6.49
CA TRP A 94 -19.05 7.90 6.33
C TRP A 94 -20.23 7.81 7.29
N PHE A 95 -21.18 6.94 6.97
CA PHE A 95 -22.24 6.55 7.87
C PHE A 95 -22.56 5.06 7.67
N ILE A 96 -22.76 4.33 8.76
CA ILE A 96 -23.06 2.90 8.74
C ILE A 96 -24.47 2.72 9.29
N ASP A 97 -25.42 2.45 8.40
CA ASP A 97 -26.80 2.15 8.74
C ASP A 97 -26.90 0.68 9.15
N LYS A 98 -26.75 0.40 10.45
CA LYS A 98 -26.80 -0.96 10.98
C LYS A 98 -28.16 -1.66 10.74
N PRO A 99 -29.32 -1.00 10.88
CA PRO A 99 -30.61 -1.62 10.56
C PRO A 99 -30.74 -2.10 9.11
N ASN A 100 -30.37 -1.26 8.14
CA ASN A 100 -30.53 -1.60 6.72
C ASN A 100 -29.30 -2.30 6.12
N ASN A 101 -28.19 -2.30 6.86
CA ASN A 101 -26.89 -2.81 6.43
C ASN A 101 -26.37 -2.06 5.20
N ASP A 102 -26.42 -0.73 5.29
CA ASP A 102 -25.91 0.15 4.25
C ASP A 102 -24.66 0.89 4.75
N PHE A 103 -23.68 1.04 3.87
CA PHE A 103 -22.51 1.87 4.10
C PHE A 103 -22.60 3.09 3.16
N TYR A 104 -22.64 4.28 3.74
CA TYR A 104 -22.65 5.55 3.03
C TYR A 104 -21.26 6.15 3.07
N CYS A 105 -20.84 6.71 1.94
CA CYS A 105 -19.54 7.34 1.80
C CYS A 105 -19.66 8.69 1.08
N GLN A 106 -18.99 9.69 1.64
CA GLN A 106 -18.64 10.92 0.96
C GLN A 106 -17.13 10.91 0.67
N ILE A 107 -16.80 10.82 -0.62
CA ILE A 107 -15.44 10.89 -1.14
C ILE A 107 -14.85 12.24 -0.78
N ASP A 108 -13.57 12.26 -0.40
CA ASP A 108 -12.85 13.50 -0.14
C ASP A 108 -12.89 14.40 -1.39
N ALA A 109 -13.23 15.67 -1.17
CA ALA A 109 -13.33 16.64 -2.24
C ALA A 109 -11.97 16.85 -2.94
N GLU A 110 -10.87 16.71 -2.19
CA GLU A 110 -9.50 16.86 -2.68
C GLU A 110 -8.94 15.57 -3.27
N ALA A 111 -9.60 14.42 -3.11
CA ALA A 111 -9.07 13.16 -3.60
C ALA A 111 -8.81 13.19 -5.12
N GLU A 112 -7.55 12.94 -5.49
CA GLU A 112 -7.05 12.97 -6.86
C GLU A 112 -6.20 11.75 -7.17
N TRP A 113 -6.26 11.34 -8.44
CA TRP A 113 -5.31 10.43 -9.05
C TRP A 113 -3.98 11.16 -9.30
N SER A 114 -2.87 10.40 -9.39
CA SER A 114 -1.52 10.98 -9.58
C SER A 114 -1.32 11.74 -10.89
N ASP A 115 -2.28 11.66 -11.83
CA ASP A 115 -2.33 12.43 -13.07
C ASP A 115 -3.21 13.69 -12.96
N GLY A 116 -3.69 14.03 -11.76
CA GLY A 116 -4.48 15.23 -11.46
C GLY A 116 -5.98 15.09 -11.73
N VAL A 117 -6.46 13.91 -12.14
CA VAL A 117 -7.90 13.67 -12.31
C VAL A 117 -8.56 13.47 -10.95
N SER A 118 -9.67 14.14 -10.68
CA SER A 118 -10.40 13.98 -9.41
C SER A 118 -11.04 12.60 -9.30
N VAL A 119 -10.92 11.98 -8.12
CA VAL A 119 -11.59 10.70 -7.79
C VAL A 119 -13.08 10.95 -7.58
N THR A 120 -13.95 10.24 -8.28
CA THR A 120 -15.41 10.46 -8.20
C THR A 120 -16.20 9.16 -8.09
N THR A 121 -17.51 9.27 -7.88
CA THR A 121 -18.43 8.12 -7.93
C THR A 121 -18.44 7.41 -9.29
N LYS A 122 -17.98 8.06 -10.36
CA LYS A 122 -17.74 7.41 -11.66
C LYS A 122 -16.68 6.31 -11.56
N ASP A 123 -15.62 6.53 -10.78
CA ASP A 123 -14.57 5.52 -10.56
C ASP A 123 -15.14 4.33 -9.78
N ILE A 124 -16.00 4.57 -8.79
CA ILE A 124 -16.67 3.51 -8.02
C ILE A 124 -17.57 2.66 -8.92
N ALA A 125 -18.45 3.32 -9.68
CA ALA A 125 -19.38 2.64 -10.60
C ALA A 125 -18.62 1.85 -11.67
N PHE A 126 -17.63 2.49 -12.31
CA PHE A 126 -16.80 1.87 -13.32
C PHE A 126 -16.06 0.65 -12.76
N SER A 127 -15.54 0.73 -11.54
CA SER A 127 -14.83 -0.39 -10.91
C SER A 127 -15.71 -1.62 -10.75
N ILE A 128 -16.96 -1.46 -10.30
CA ILE A 128 -17.90 -2.57 -10.16
C ILE A 128 -18.19 -3.16 -11.54
N GLU A 129 -18.51 -2.34 -12.54
CA GLU A 129 -18.76 -2.79 -13.91
C GLU A 129 -17.54 -3.52 -14.49
N PHE A 130 -16.37 -2.93 -14.36
CA PHE A 130 -15.12 -3.45 -14.89
C PHE A 130 -14.74 -4.78 -14.24
N LEU A 131 -14.81 -4.90 -12.91
CA LEU A 131 -14.38 -6.09 -12.19
C LEU A 131 -15.38 -7.24 -12.31
N THR A 132 -16.68 -6.96 -12.47
CA THR A 132 -17.69 -8.00 -12.67
C THR A 132 -17.82 -8.44 -14.13
N ASN A 133 -17.29 -7.67 -15.08
CA ASN A 133 -17.28 -8.05 -16.49
C ASN A 133 -16.44 -9.31 -16.73
N PRO A 134 -17.01 -10.39 -17.31
CA PRO A 134 -16.29 -11.63 -17.56
C PRO A 134 -15.02 -11.47 -18.43
N THR A 135 -15.00 -10.47 -19.32
CA THR A 135 -13.84 -10.22 -20.21
C THR A 135 -12.62 -9.65 -19.46
N THR A 136 -12.83 -9.05 -18.29
CA THR A 136 -11.76 -8.55 -17.43
C THR A 136 -10.96 -9.71 -16.81
N GLN A 137 -11.59 -10.88 -16.64
CA GLN A 137 -10.98 -12.06 -16.00
C GLN A 137 -10.49 -11.80 -14.57
N ALA A 138 -11.25 -11.00 -13.80
CA ALA A 138 -10.99 -10.67 -12.40
C ALA A 138 -11.87 -11.51 -11.45
N GLU A 139 -11.84 -12.84 -11.59
CA GLU A 139 -12.82 -13.74 -10.97
C GLU A 139 -12.85 -13.64 -9.43
N THR A 140 -11.68 -13.46 -8.78
CA THR A 140 -11.60 -13.26 -7.33
C THR A 140 -12.34 -12.00 -6.89
N GLN A 141 -12.10 -10.87 -7.57
CA GLN A 141 -12.74 -9.59 -7.27
C GLN A 141 -14.23 -9.63 -7.57
N LYS A 142 -14.60 -10.22 -8.71
CA LYS A 142 -15.99 -10.45 -9.09
C LYS A 142 -16.75 -11.24 -8.01
N ASN A 143 -16.18 -12.35 -7.55
CA ASN A 143 -16.81 -13.18 -6.53
C ASN A 143 -16.94 -12.44 -5.18
N ALA A 144 -15.93 -11.67 -4.78
CA ALA A 144 -16.01 -10.83 -3.58
C ALA A 144 -17.13 -9.78 -3.70
N LEU A 145 -17.22 -9.09 -4.84
CA LEU A 145 -18.27 -8.10 -5.10
C LEU A 145 -19.67 -8.72 -5.06
N HIS A 146 -19.92 -9.85 -5.73
CA HIS A 146 -21.23 -10.51 -5.70
C HIS A 146 -21.57 -11.09 -4.32
N ALA A 147 -20.57 -11.57 -3.57
CA ALA A 147 -20.80 -12.10 -2.24
C ALA A 147 -21.14 -10.99 -1.23
N GLY A 148 -20.55 -9.81 -1.38
CA GLY A 148 -20.70 -8.69 -0.46
C GLY A 148 -21.82 -7.73 -0.81
N LEU A 149 -21.93 -7.32 -2.08
CA LEU A 149 -22.66 -6.14 -2.52
C LEU A 149 -23.90 -6.52 -3.34
N ASN A 150 -25.05 -5.98 -2.97
CA ASN A 150 -26.29 -6.08 -3.74
C ASN A 150 -26.43 -4.90 -4.70
N GLN A 151 -26.19 -3.69 -4.20
CA GLN A 151 -26.44 -2.45 -4.93
C GLN A 151 -25.45 -1.34 -4.56
N LEU A 152 -25.07 -0.55 -5.57
CA LEU A 152 -24.44 0.76 -5.44
C LEU A 152 -25.48 1.83 -5.75
N VAL A 153 -25.71 2.77 -4.85
CA VAL A 153 -26.55 3.95 -5.08
C VAL A 153 -25.67 5.21 -5.13
N ILE A 154 -25.78 5.99 -6.19
CA ILE A 154 -24.99 7.22 -6.41
C ILE A 154 -25.89 8.42 -6.20
N PHE A 155 -25.51 9.29 -5.26
CA PHE A 155 -26.28 10.49 -4.91
C PHE A 155 -25.70 11.77 -5.50
N SER A 156 -24.40 11.79 -5.78
CA SER A 156 -23.69 12.92 -6.41
C SER A 156 -22.34 12.46 -6.99
N GLU A 157 -21.53 13.39 -7.49
CA GLU A 157 -20.15 13.09 -7.92
C GLU A 157 -19.23 12.61 -6.79
N LYS A 158 -19.59 12.89 -5.53
CA LYS A 158 -18.77 12.57 -4.35
C LYS A 158 -19.51 11.78 -3.27
N ALA A 159 -20.79 11.43 -3.45
CA ALA A 159 -21.56 10.70 -2.44
C ALA A 159 -22.24 9.45 -3.02
N PHE A 160 -22.09 8.32 -2.33
CA PHE A 160 -22.70 7.04 -2.70
C PHE A 160 -23.00 6.18 -1.48
N SER A 161 -23.77 5.10 -1.66
CA SER A 161 -23.89 4.01 -0.69
C SER A 161 -23.69 2.63 -1.31
N PHE A 162 -23.20 1.72 -0.48
CA PHE A 162 -23.16 0.29 -0.73
C PHE A 162 -24.24 -0.39 0.11
N GLN A 163 -25.12 -1.13 -0.55
CA GLN A 163 -26.13 -1.96 0.10
C GLN A 163 -25.69 -3.42 0.05
N PHE A 164 -25.50 -4.04 1.20
CA PHE A 164 -24.92 -5.38 1.27
C PHE A 164 -25.97 -6.47 1.01
N THR A 165 -25.52 -7.60 0.47
CA THR A 165 -26.37 -8.78 0.37
C THR A 165 -26.68 -9.32 1.78
N PRO A 166 -27.93 -9.73 2.08
CA PRO A 166 -28.21 -10.43 3.33
C PRO A 166 -27.62 -11.86 3.35
N PRO A 167 -27.26 -12.41 4.53
CA PRO A 167 -27.16 -11.71 5.80
C PRO A 167 -25.95 -10.78 5.83
N PHE A 168 -26.09 -9.66 6.54
CA PHE A 168 -24.98 -8.74 6.77
C PHE A 168 -23.95 -9.33 7.75
N SER A 169 -22.68 -9.00 7.53
CA SER A 169 -21.58 -9.37 8.41
C SER A 169 -20.56 -8.24 8.50
N ALA A 170 -19.80 -8.22 9.60
CA ALA A 170 -18.67 -7.30 9.75
C ALA A 170 -17.63 -7.49 8.62
N GLU A 171 -17.46 -8.71 8.12
CA GLU A 171 -16.54 -9.01 7.01
C GLU A 171 -16.93 -8.27 5.73
N LYS A 172 -18.22 -8.21 5.37
CA LYS A 172 -18.68 -7.45 4.20
C LYS A 172 -18.39 -5.96 4.33
N LEU A 173 -18.50 -5.45 5.56
CA LEU A 173 -18.19 -4.07 5.87
C LEU A 173 -16.68 -3.79 5.75
N GLU A 174 -15.82 -4.68 6.26
CA GLU A 174 -14.36 -4.57 6.05
C GLU A 174 -13.99 -4.61 4.56
N GLN A 175 -14.62 -5.51 3.78
CA GLN A 175 -14.40 -5.57 2.33
C GLN A 175 -14.78 -4.26 1.63
N ALA A 176 -15.88 -3.61 2.07
CA ALA A 176 -16.24 -2.28 1.57
C ALA A 176 -15.22 -1.21 1.96
N PHE A 177 -14.72 -1.21 3.20
CA PHE A 177 -13.69 -0.28 3.64
C PHE A 177 -12.43 -0.40 2.80
N GLU A 178 -11.99 -1.64 2.55
CA GLU A 178 -10.80 -1.95 1.76
C GLU A 178 -10.98 -1.80 0.24
N PHE A 179 -12.17 -1.43 -0.23
CA PHE A 179 -12.41 -1.24 -1.65
C PHE A 179 -11.48 -0.16 -2.22
N ARG A 180 -10.79 -0.50 -3.33
CA ARG A 180 -9.82 0.35 -4.02
C ARG A 180 -10.28 0.59 -5.45
N PRO A 181 -10.84 1.76 -5.76
CA PRO A 181 -11.38 2.04 -7.09
C PRO A 181 -10.32 1.88 -8.18
N ALA A 182 -10.78 1.60 -9.39
CA ALA A 182 -10.03 1.68 -10.63
C ALA A 182 -10.23 3.05 -11.27
N ALA A 183 -9.15 3.61 -11.83
CA ALA A 183 -9.18 4.86 -12.56
C ALA A 183 -10.03 4.70 -13.83
N SER A 184 -11.25 5.23 -13.79
CA SER A 184 -12.21 5.04 -14.89
C SER A 184 -11.70 5.65 -16.20
N HIS A 185 -11.08 6.83 -16.13
CA HIS A 185 -10.49 7.49 -17.30
C HIS A 185 -9.35 6.69 -17.92
N PHE A 186 -8.57 5.96 -17.12
CA PHE A 186 -7.46 5.13 -17.58
C PHE A 186 -7.96 3.88 -18.32
N TYR A 187 -8.94 3.17 -17.75
CA TYR A 187 -9.42 1.91 -18.30
C TYR A 187 -10.60 2.04 -19.27
N SER A 188 -11.24 3.22 -19.39
CA SER A 188 -12.49 3.42 -20.14
C SER A 188 -12.46 2.92 -21.59
N SER A 189 -11.34 3.10 -22.30
CA SER A 189 -11.22 2.64 -23.70
C SER A 189 -11.27 1.11 -23.82
N LYS A 190 -10.80 0.39 -22.79
CA LYS A 190 -10.57 -1.07 -22.76
C LYS A 190 -9.84 -1.61 -24.01
N ALA A 191 -9.22 -0.74 -24.81
CA ALA A 191 -8.71 -1.07 -26.13
C ALA A 191 -7.42 -1.89 -26.00
N GLY A 192 -7.40 -3.10 -26.56
CA GLY A 192 -6.28 -4.01 -26.43
C GLY A 192 -6.09 -4.58 -25.02
N TRP A 193 -7.15 -4.60 -24.21
CA TRP A 193 -7.12 -5.30 -22.92
C TRP A 193 -6.90 -6.82 -23.11
N PRO A 194 -6.05 -7.47 -22.29
CA PRO A 194 -5.23 -6.87 -21.23
C PRO A 194 -3.86 -6.32 -21.67
N GLU A 195 -3.32 -6.74 -22.82
CA GLU A 195 -1.90 -6.56 -23.17
C GLU A 195 -1.48 -5.10 -23.30
N ALA A 196 -2.36 -4.21 -23.78
CA ALA A 196 -2.08 -2.78 -23.92
C ALA A 196 -1.78 -2.09 -22.58
N PHE A 197 -2.17 -2.71 -21.47
CA PHE A 197 -2.01 -2.19 -20.11
C PHE A 197 -0.88 -2.87 -19.34
N ASP A 198 -0.18 -3.85 -19.93
CA ASP A 198 0.87 -4.60 -19.22
C ASP A 198 2.07 -3.75 -18.81
N LEU A 199 2.41 -2.73 -19.60
CA LEU A 199 3.58 -1.87 -19.35
C LEU A 199 3.18 -0.43 -19.02
N THR A 200 1.88 -0.17 -18.89
CA THR A 200 1.36 1.16 -18.59
C THR A 200 0.79 1.12 -17.17
N PRO A 201 1.43 1.77 -16.19
CA PRO A 201 0.90 1.79 -14.84
C PRO A 201 -0.38 2.63 -14.78
N GLU A 202 -1.35 2.14 -14.02
CA GLU A 202 -2.53 2.92 -13.65
C GLU A 202 -2.09 4.12 -12.80
N PRO A 203 -2.67 5.33 -12.98
CA PRO A 203 -2.46 6.41 -12.04
C PRO A 203 -2.90 5.98 -10.63
N THR A 204 -2.31 6.59 -9.61
CA THR A 204 -2.44 6.13 -8.22
C THR A 204 -3.05 7.21 -7.34
N THR A 205 -3.86 6.83 -6.35
CA THR A 205 -4.34 7.80 -5.35
C THR A 205 -3.40 7.94 -4.14
N SER A 206 -2.31 7.18 -4.07
CA SER A 206 -1.32 7.25 -2.98
C SER A 206 -0.22 8.30 -3.18
N ALA A 207 0.63 8.45 -2.16
CA ALA A 207 1.78 9.35 -2.16
C ALA A 207 2.87 9.00 -3.18
N TYR A 208 2.79 7.84 -3.85
CA TYR A 208 3.74 7.44 -4.89
C TYR A 208 3.04 6.86 -6.11
N HIS A 209 3.61 7.10 -7.29
CA HIS A 209 3.21 6.49 -8.56
C HIS A 209 4.40 5.77 -9.20
N ILE A 210 4.12 4.83 -10.10
CA ILE A 210 5.15 4.12 -10.88
C ILE A 210 5.59 5.01 -12.04
N GLU A 211 6.90 5.19 -12.20
CA GLU A 211 7.46 5.93 -13.33
C GLU A 211 7.33 5.13 -14.64
N THR A 212 7.09 5.81 -15.75
CA THR A 212 6.87 5.19 -17.08
C THR A 212 8.09 4.46 -17.64
N LEU A 213 9.31 4.78 -17.20
CA LEU A 213 10.53 4.08 -17.59
C LEU A 213 10.68 2.78 -16.79
N ILE A 214 9.96 1.76 -17.24
CA ILE A 214 9.99 0.42 -16.66
C ILE A 214 10.99 -0.44 -17.42
N THR A 215 11.89 -1.08 -16.69
CA THR A 215 12.71 -2.15 -17.25
C THR A 215 12.26 -3.48 -16.66
N ARG A 216 12.47 -4.59 -17.38
CA ARG A 216 12.23 -5.94 -16.83
C ARG A 216 13.08 -6.29 -15.60
N ASN A 217 13.93 -5.39 -15.12
CA ASN A 217 14.82 -5.60 -13.98
C ASN A 217 14.60 -4.61 -12.84
N GLN A 218 13.69 -3.63 -12.97
CA GLN A 218 13.53 -2.59 -11.98
C GLN A 218 12.16 -1.93 -12.05
N ILE A 219 11.53 -1.73 -10.89
CA ILE A 219 10.33 -0.90 -10.73
C ILE A 219 10.77 0.37 -10.02
N ASN A 220 10.46 1.52 -10.61
CA ASN A 220 10.77 2.81 -10.04
C ASN A 220 9.48 3.51 -9.66
N LEU A 221 9.40 3.95 -8.41
CA LEU A 221 8.32 4.78 -7.94
C LEU A 221 8.87 6.16 -7.58
N ARG A 222 8.04 7.16 -7.80
CA ARG A 222 8.33 8.56 -7.48
C ARG A 222 7.20 9.10 -6.61
N LYS A 223 7.57 9.93 -5.64
CA LYS A 223 6.61 10.65 -4.81
C LYS A 223 5.75 11.56 -5.68
N THR A 224 4.44 11.49 -5.50
CA THR A 224 3.46 12.30 -6.24
C THR A 224 3.59 13.76 -5.81
N GLU A 225 3.86 14.64 -6.77
CA GLU A 225 3.91 16.08 -6.53
C GLU A 225 2.52 16.57 -6.10
N ASN A 226 2.45 17.41 -5.07
CA ASN A 226 1.20 17.94 -4.52
C ASN A 226 0.17 16.84 -4.20
N TRP A 227 0.60 15.70 -3.64
CA TRP A 227 -0.30 14.61 -3.27
C TRP A 227 -1.46 15.13 -2.41
N TRP A 228 -2.69 14.87 -2.85
CA TRP A 228 -3.91 15.44 -2.26
C TRP A 228 -4.08 15.21 -0.75
N ALA A 229 -3.51 14.12 -0.21
CA ALA A 229 -3.64 13.78 1.20
C ALA A 229 -2.44 14.24 2.05
N ASN A 230 -1.50 15.00 1.49
CA ASN A 230 -0.26 15.38 2.17
C ASN A 230 -0.49 16.20 3.45
N GLU A 231 -1.59 16.95 3.54
CA GLU A 231 -1.95 17.77 4.71
C GLU A 231 -2.86 17.05 5.71
N ARG A 232 -3.22 15.78 5.46
CA ARG A 232 -4.08 15.03 6.39
C ARG A 232 -3.27 14.57 7.59
N ALA A 233 -3.79 14.85 8.79
CA ALA A 233 -3.10 14.60 10.06
C ALA A 233 -2.52 13.18 10.15
N PHE A 234 -3.27 12.16 9.73
CA PHE A 234 -2.84 10.76 9.77
C PHE A 234 -1.57 10.45 8.94
N PHE A 235 -1.30 11.23 7.89
CA PHE A 235 -0.16 11.02 7.02
C PHE A 235 1.05 11.88 7.40
N ALA A 236 0.97 12.62 8.50
CA ALA A 236 2.08 13.43 8.99
C ALA A 236 3.34 12.57 9.20
N ASN A 237 4.48 13.10 8.72
CA ASN A 237 5.80 12.48 8.78
C ASN A 237 5.93 11.10 8.10
N ARG A 238 5.02 10.78 7.17
CA ARG A 238 5.07 9.56 6.36
C ARG A 238 5.49 9.86 4.92
N PHE A 239 5.88 8.80 4.23
CA PHE A 239 6.21 8.84 2.80
C PHE A 239 7.39 9.77 2.52
N ASN A 240 8.47 9.60 3.30
CA ASN A 240 9.53 10.59 3.42
C ASN A 240 10.52 10.61 2.25
N VAL A 241 10.70 9.50 1.53
CA VAL A 241 11.69 9.42 0.43
C VAL A 241 11.12 9.97 -0.88
N ASP A 242 11.97 10.50 -1.75
CA ASP A 242 11.52 11.05 -3.05
C ASP A 242 11.26 9.94 -4.08
N ARG A 243 12.08 8.88 -4.02
CA ARG A 243 12.01 7.75 -4.96
C ARG A 243 12.23 6.43 -4.26
N ILE A 244 11.56 5.41 -4.77
CA ILE A 244 11.71 4.02 -4.35
C ILE A 244 12.12 3.20 -5.56
N ILE A 245 13.16 2.39 -5.39
CA ILE A 245 13.72 1.55 -6.44
C ILE A 245 13.66 0.11 -5.96
N TYR A 246 12.78 -0.66 -6.58
CA TYR A 246 12.78 -2.12 -6.46
C TYR A 246 13.61 -2.70 -7.58
N GLN A 247 14.74 -3.30 -7.25
CA GLN A 247 15.62 -3.90 -8.25
C GLN A 247 15.60 -5.41 -8.18
N LYS A 248 15.43 -6.06 -9.35
CA LYS A 248 15.45 -7.51 -9.45
C LYS A 248 16.79 -8.06 -8.99
N LEU A 249 16.72 -9.02 -8.08
CA LEU A 249 17.89 -9.76 -7.66
C LEU A 249 18.32 -10.75 -8.74
N LYS A 250 19.55 -10.61 -9.24
CA LYS A 250 20.14 -11.57 -10.19
C LYS A 250 20.46 -12.91 -9.53
N SER A 251 21.00 -12.89 -8.32
CA SER A 251 21.25 -14.07 -7.47
C SER A 251 21.45 -13.66 -6.01
N ALA A 252 21.19 -14.59 -5.08
CA ALA A 252 21.43 -14.37 -3.65
C ALA A 252 22.92 -14.09 -3.33
N ASP A 253 23.84 -14.74 -4.06
CA ASP A 253 25.29 -14.62 -3.82
C ASP A 253 25.85 -13.21 -4.10
N ILE A 254 25.20 -12.45 -5.00
CA ILE A 254 25.61 -11.10 -5.35
C ILE A 254 24.96 -10.06 -4.42
N LEU A 255 23.85 -10.41 -3.74
CA LEU A 255 23.09 -9.48 -2.90
C LEU A 255 23.97 -8.83 -1.83
N LEU A 256 24.71 -9.64 -1.07
CA LEU A 256 25.55 -9.13 0.02
C LEU A 256 26.67 -8.23 -0.49
N LYS A 257 27.30 -8.57 -1.62
CA LYS A 257 28.36 -7.74 -2.22
C LYS A 257 27.84 -6.39 -2.70
N ARG A 258 26.65 -6.37 -3.32
CA ARG A 258 26.01 -5.12 -3.76
C ARG A 258 25.50 -4.29 -2.58
N PHE A 259 25.02 -4.95 -1.53
CA PHE A 259 24.67 -4.29 -0.28
C PHE A 259 25.90 -3.64 0.37
N GLN A 260 27.04 -4.36 0.44
CA GLN A 260 28.34 -3.83 0.89
C GLN A 260 28.79 -2.60 0.09
N ALA A 261 28.52 -2.58 -1.22
CA ALA A 261 28.82 -1.46 -2.09
C ALA A 261 27.85 -0.27 -1.95
N GLY A 262 26.85 -0.35 -1.07
CA GLY A 262 25.86 0.72 -0.86
C GLY A 262 24.79 0.82 -1.95
N GLU A 263 24.64 -0.22 -2.78
CA GLU A 263 23.65 -0.25 -3.87
C GLU A 263 22.22 -0.56 -3.39
N TYR A 264 22.09 -1.14 -2.18
CA TYR A 264 20.81 -1.37 -1.51
C TYR A 264 20.83 -0.71 -0.13
N ASP A 265 19.71 -0.12 0.28
CA ASP A 265 19.56 0.52 1.59
C ASP A 265 19.16 -0.50 2.67
N SER A 266 18.48 -1.58 2.27
CA SER A 266 18.23 -2.76 3.10
C SER A 266 18.26 -4.07 2.31
N ILE A 267 18.52 -5.18 3.01
CA ILE A 267 18.39 -6.54 2.47
C ILE A 267 17.63 -7.46 3.43
N PRO A 268 16.72 -8.32 2.94
CA PRO A 268 15.97 -9.23 3.80
C PRO A 268 16.86 -10.35 4.35
N LEU A 269 16.70 -10.66 5.64
CA LEU A 269 17.40 -11.71 6.38
C LEU A 269 16.42 -12.77 6.94
N GLN A 270 15.29 -12.99 6.25
CA GLN A 270 14.18 -13.83 6.74
C GLN A 270 14.57 -15.29 7.05
N LYS A 271 15.59 -15.86 6.38
CA LYS A 271 16.09 -17.20 6.72
C LYS A 271 17.03 -17.12 7.93
N THR A 272 16.78 -17.91 8.98
CA THR A 272 17.57 -17.94 10.23
C THR A 272 19.07 -18.11 9.99
N ASN A 273 19.45 -18.91 9.00
CA ASN A 273 20.86 -19.12 8.62
C ASN A 273 21.53 -17.87 8.07
N ASN A 274 20.77 -16.90 7.53
CA ASN A 274 21.30 -15.63 7.05
C ASN A 274 21.46 -14.62 8.20
N TRP A 275 20.48 -14.55 9.12
CA TRP A 275 20.48 -13.62 10.26
C TRP A 275 21.72 -13.77 11.16
N ASN A 276 22.04 -15.00 11.54
CA ASN A 276 23.20 -15.31 12.40
C ASN A 276 24.47 -15.68 11.62
N SER A 277 24.50 -15.42 10.31
CA SER A 277 25.65 -15.81 9.49
C SER A 277 26.92 -15.02 9.87
N PRO A 278 28.10 -15.65 9.82
CA PRO A 278 29.38 -14.94 9.97
C PRO A 278 29.54 -13.78 8.99
N ALA A 279 28.97 -13.91 7.79
CA ALA A 279 29.01 -12.87 6.77
C ALA A 279 28.29 -11.58 7.21
N ILE A 280 27.09 -11.69 7.77
CA ILE A 280 26.35 -10.53 8.30
C ILE A 280 27.00 -10.02 9.60
N SER A 281 27.57 -10.88 10.45
CA SER A 281 28.29 -10.44 11.66
C SER A 281 29.53 -9.63 11.29
N ASN A 282 30.32 -10.13 10.35
CA ASN A 282 31.49 -9.45 9.82
C ASN A 282 31.09 -8.10 9.21
N LEU A 283 30.03 -8.08 8.41
CA LEU A 283 29.48 -6.86 7.83
C LEU A 283 29.13 -5.79 8.90
N ALA A 284 28.39 -6.16 9.95
CA ALA A 284 28.02 -5.24 11.02
C ALA A 284 29.21 -4.73 11.84
N ASN A 285 30.33 -5.47 11.88
CA ASN A 285 31.55 -5.07 12.58
C ASN A 285 32.48 -4.17 11.73
N HIS A 286 32.40 -4.23 10.41
CA HIS A 286 33.26 -3.45 9.52
C HIS A 286 32.54 -2.27 8.88
N TYR A 287 31.22 -2.28 8.85
CA TYR A 287 30.39 -1.25 8.23
C TYR A 287 29.36 -0.73 9.23
N GLN A 288 28.92 0.51 9.03
CA GLN A 288 27.83 1.11 9.81
C GLN A 288 26.47 0.56 9.37
N ILE A 289 26.26 -0.71 9.66
CA ILE A 289 25.07 -1.50 9.33
C ILE A 289 24.44 -1.97 10.63
N ALA A 290 23.11 -1.93 10.67
CA ALA A 290 22.32 -2.46 11.75
C ALA A 290 21.59 -3.73 11.32
N ARG A 291 21.41 -4.62 12.29
CA ARG A 291 20.48 -5.74 12.19
C ARG A 291 19.14 -5.26 12.72
N LEU A 292 18.10 -5.34 11.90
CA LEU A 292 16.73 -4.98 12.24
C LEU A 292 15.90 -6.25 12.38
N GLU A 293 15.29 -6.45 13.55
CA GLU A 293 14.25 -7.45 13.78
C GLU A 293 12.98 -6.75 14.27
N PHE A 294 11.88 -7.04 13.58
CA PHE A 294 10.55 -6.61 13.96
C PHE A 294 9.64 -7.84 14.03
N GLN A 295 8.91 -7.97 15.13
CA GLN A 295 7.97 -9.04 15.36
C GLN A 295 6.58 -8.45 15.59
N SER A 296 5.62 -8.84 14.75
CA SER A 296 4.20 -8.64 14.99
C SER A 296 3.53 -9.98 15.30
N ASP A 297 2.27 -9.94 15.70
CA ASP A 297 1.46 -11.14 15.95
C ASP A 297 1.37 -12.08 14.73
N LYS A 298 1.53 -11.52 13.52
CA LYS A 298 1.39 -12.25 12.25
C LYS A 298 2.73 -12.70 11.67
N THR A 299 3.77 -11.90 11.81
CA THR A 299 5.01 -12.06 11.03
C THR A 299 6.25 -11.60 11.79
N THR A 300 7.38 -12.26 11.56
CA THR A 300 8.70 -11.76 11.94
C THR A 300 9.44 -11.30 10.70
N SER A 301 9.81 -10.02 10.66
CA SER A 301 10.54 -9.39 9.58
C SER A 301 11.97 -9.07 10.04
N ARG A 302 12.96 -9.55 9.29
CA ARG A 302 14.39 -9.38 9.60
C ARG A 302 15.11 -8.74 8.43
N TYR A 303 15.95 -7.76 8.70
CA TYR A 303 16.75 -7.05 7.70
C TYR A 303 18.17 -6.77 8.18
N ALA A 304 19.10 -6.66 7.24
CA ALA A 304 20.26 -5.79 7.44
C ALA A 304 19.94 -4.46 6.78
N ILE A 305 20.20 -3.37 7.50
CA ILE A 305 19.96 -2.00 7.04
C ILE A 305 21.20 -1.16 7.25
N TRP A 306 21.46 -0.22 6.36
CA TRP A 306 22.48 0.79 6.65
C TRP A 306 22.00 1.76 7.72
N GLN A 307 22.88 2.26 8.58
CA GLN A 307 22.50 3.20 9.64
C GLN A 307 22.06 4.60 9.14
N TRP A 308 22.14 4.86 7.83
CA TRP A 308 21.51 6.02 7.21
C TRP A 308 20.01 5.80 6.94
N LEU A 309 19.53 4.56 6.93
CA LEU A 309 18.11 4.24 6.95
C LEU A 309 17.64 4.40 8.41
N LYS A 310 16.83 5.42 8.64
CA LYS A 310 16.36 5.82 9.96
C LYS A 310 14.93 5.32 10.17
N LEU A 311 14.64 4.92 11.39
CA LEU A 311 13.36 4.41 11.84
C LEU A 311 12.88 5.26 13.02
N PRO A 312 11.56 5.35 13.27
CA PRO A 312 11.05 5.91 14.52
C PRO A 312 11.55 5.12 15.72
N ASP A 313 11.57 5.75 16.91
CA ASP A 313 11.92 5.10 18.17
C ASP A 313 10.94 3.96 18.49
N GLU A 314 9.64 4.20 18.28
CA GLU A 314 8.62 3.16 18.32
C GLU A 314 8.53 2.41 16.98
N LEU A 315 9.09 1.21 16.94
CA LEU A 315 9.16 0.39 15.74
C LEU A 315 7.82 -0.27 15.42
N GLY A 316 7.09 0.32 14.48
CA GLY A 316 5.88 -0.26 13.91
C GLY A 316 4.68 -0.16 14.86
N THR A 317 3.64 -0.93 14.52
CA THR A 317 2.32 -0.90 15.17
C THR A 317 1.78 -2.32 15.30
N THR A 318 0.66 -2.52 16.01
CA THR A 318 0.07 -3.87 16.16
C THR A 318 -0.36 -4.48 14.82
N SER A 319 -0.66 -3.64 13.82
CA SER A 319 -1.02 -4.07 12.46
C SER A 319 0.13 -4.02 11.45
N THR A 320 1.33 -3.61 11.85
CA THR A 320 2.48 -3.55 10.92
C THR A 320 2.90 -4.96 10.50
N GLU A 321 3.05 -5.16 9.19
CA GLU A 321 3.59 -6.41 8.61
C GLU A 321 5.05 -6.21 8.18
N ASP A 322 5.39 -5.00 7.73
CA ASP A 322 6.74 -4.63 7.32
C ASP A 322 7.04 -3.16 7.64
N VAL A 323 7.93 -2.93 8.61
CA VAL A 323 8.41 -1.60 9.02
C VAL A 323 9.18 -0.86 7.93
N LEU A 324 9.65 -1.58 6.90
CA LEU A 324 10.33 -1.00 5.74
C LEU A 324 9.40 -0.85 4.53
N ASN A 325 8.08 -1.03 4.69
CA ASN A 325 7.15 -0.75 3.61
C ASN A 325 7.08 0.78 3.38
N PRO A 326 7.40 1.29 2.19
CA PRO A 326 7.54 2.73 1.98
C PRO A 326 6.23 3.47 1.68
N TYR A 327 5.14 2.78 1.35
CA TYR A 327 3.91 3.43 0.85
C TYR A 327 2.59 2.77 1.26
N GLU A 328 2.58 1.72 2.08
CA GLU A 328 1.32 1.13 2.55
C GLU A 328 0.47 2.21 3.26
N PRO A 329 -0.80 2.44 2.87
CA PRO A 329 -1.59 3.56 3.37
C PRO A 329 -1.81 3.60 4.89
N THR A 330 -1.86 2.46 5.57
CA THR A 330 -2.20 2.36 7.00
C THR A 330 -1.00 2.41 7.94
N TYR A 331 0.14 1.80 7.56
CA TYR A 331 1.32 1.73 8.45
C TYR A 331 2.65 2.09 7.75
N GLY A 332 2.68 2.13 6.42
CA GLY A 332 3.92 2.31 5.66
C GLY A 332 4.47 3.73 5.67
N GLY A 333 5.72 3.89 5.26
CA GLY A 333 6.35 5.18 5.01
C GLY A 333 6.86 5.91 6.25
N ALA A 334 6.95 5.25 7.41
CA ALA A 334 7.42 5.86 8.66
C ALA A 334 8.95 6.09 8.70
N PHE A 335 9.72 5.38 7.89
CA PHE A 335 11.19 5.51 7.85
C PHE A 335 11.64 6.68 6.97
N TRP A 336 12.91 7.09 7.10
CA TRP A 336 13.53 8.09 6.22
C TRP A 336 15.02 7.80 5.93
N ILE A 337 15.62 8.58 5.03
CA ILE A 337 17.04 8.46 4.66
C ILE A 337 17.79 9.69 5.15
N ASP A 338 18.76 9.48 6.05
CA ASP A 338 19.73 10.49 6.43
C ASP A 338 20.80 10.62 5.32
N GLN A 339 20.57 11.58 4.42
CA GLN A 339 21.38 11.75 3.21
C GLN A 339 22.84 12.14 3.53
N GLN A 340 23.06 12.97 4.55
CA GLN A 340 24.40 13.35 4.97
C GLN A 340 25.14 12.15 5.57
N LYS A 341 24.48 11.40 6.45
CA LYS A 341 25.08 10.18 7.03
C LYS A 341 25.40 9.14 5.95
N ARG A 342 24.60 9.05 4.88
CA ARG A 342 24.92 8.19 3.73
C ARG A 342 26.21 8.62 3.03
N ILE A 343 26.37 9.92 2.72
CA ILE A 343 27.59 10.46 2.12
C ILE A 343 28.80 10.17 3.01
N ASP A 344 28.67 10.45 4.30
CA ASP A 344 29.75 10.28 5.28
C ASP A 344 30.17 8.82 5.45
N ILE A 345 29.22 7.88 5.44
CA ILE A 345 29.52 6.45 5.55
C ILE A 345 30.22 5.95 4.28
N LEU A 346 29.73 6.33 3.10
CA LEU A 346 30.28 5.86 1.82
C LEU A 346 31.65 6.49 1.49
N ALA A 347 31.96 7.67 2.04
CA ALA A 347 33.24 8.34 1.85
C ALA A 347 34.37 7.79 2.75
N ARG A 348 34.05 7.03 3.80
CA ARG A 348 35.05 6.50 4.74
C ARG A 348 35.86 5.36 4.10
N PRO A 349 37.19 5.35 4.24
CA PRO A 349 37.98 4.14 3.98
C PRO A 349 37.46 3.01 4.87
N GLN A 350 37.32 1.81 4.33
CA GLN A 350 36.89 0.64 5.10
C GLN A 350 37.92 0.37 6.21
N SER A 351 37.50 0.44 7.49
CA SER A 351 38.34 0.15 8.65
C SER A 351 37.66 -0.84 9.59
N SER A 352 38.46 -1.57 10.37
CA SER A 352 38.04 -2.73 11.17
C SER A 352 37.33 -2.42 12.49
N ASP A 353 37.08 -1.14 12.81
CA ASP A 353 36.67 -0.72 14.16
C ASP A 353 35.29 -0.03 14.20
N ASN A 354 34.30 -0.55 13.48
CA ASN A 354 32.91 -0.10 13.62
C ASN A 354 32.16 -0.99 14.63
N LYS A 355 31.58 -0.41 15.69
CA LYS A 355 30.73 -1.18 16.62
C LYS A 355 29.40 -1.53 15.94
N ALA A 356 29.04 -2.82 15.95
CA ALA A 356 27.75 -3.29 15.49
C ALA A 356 26.61 -2.63 16.28
N ALA A 357 25.63 -2.08 15.56
CA ALA A 357 24.36 -1.66 16.14
C ALA A 357 23.33 -2.77 15.93
N LEU A 358 22.66 -3.19 17.00
CA LEU A 358 21.49 -4.05 16.93
C LEU A 358 20.26 -3.17 17.16
N ILE A 359 19.31 -3.19 16.21
CA ILE A 359 18.02 -2.49 16.32
C ILE A 359 16.97 -3.59 16.43
N THR A 360 16.43 -3.76 17.63
CA THR A 360 15.40 -4.76 17.92
C THR A 360 14.22 -4.06 18.52
N ASN A 361 13.02 -4.32 18.01
CA ASN A 361 11.83 -4.15 18.84
C ASN A 361 11.76 -5.40 19.74
N ILE A 362 12.24 -5.28 20.98
CA ILE A 362 11.89 -6.28 21.99
C ILE A 362 10.58 -5.77 22.58
N ASN A 363 9.45 -6.29 22.08
CA ASN A 363 8.24 -6.26 22.86
C ASN A 363 8.55 -7.06 24.14
N GLU A 364 8.95 -6.39 25.23
CA GLU A 364 8.86 -6.93 26.59
C GLU A 364 7.39 -6.97 27.04
N ALA A 365 6.50 -7.40 26.14
CA ALA A 365 5.19 -7.87 26.51
C ALA A 365 5.31 -9.37 26.69
N GLU A 366 5.41 -9.76 27.96
CA GLU A 366 5.34 -11.13 28.46
C GLU A 366 4.43 -12.02 27.60
N LEU A 367 5.01 -13.08 27.03
CA LEU A 367 4.28 -14.28 26.63
C LEU A 367 4.64 -15.37 27.66
N PRO A 368 3.66 -16.23 28.02
CA PRO A 368 3.40 -16.72 29.38
C PRO A 368 4.50 -17.52 30.08
#